data_AF-A0A1W9K6U9-F1
#
_entry.id   AF-A0A1W9K6U9-F1
#
_cell.length_a   1.000
_cell.length_b   1.000
_cell.length_c   1.000
_cell.angle_alpha   90.00
_cell.angle_beta   90.00
_cell.angle_gamma   90.00
#
_symmetry.space_group_name_H-M   'P 1'
#
loop_
_entity.id
_entity.type
_entity.pdbx_description
1 polymer ?
#
loop_
_entity_poly.entity_id
_entity_poly.type
_entity_poly.pdbx_seq_one_letter_code
_entity_poly.pdbx_strand_id
1 'polypeptide(L)'
;MNNPTLNASSFGKFSRFVSEQKPIMKKHYDQLLAHDLSHQQWDGCFQRNILIVLKTTYENALIELKTLPFDHSTSIVNQGLADLTKSLLAVFDGFIDEFLLMVVDKHRTSCALSNFPDEHKPDQVYLSAVRSDIALLWRNFALEINAYFLECR
;
A
#
# COMPACT_ATOMS: atom_id res chain seq x y z
N MET A 1 4.90 -7.99 -33.11
CA MET A 1 6.33 -8.04 -32.76
C MET A 1 6.40 -7.90 -31.24
N ASN A 2 6.88 -8.95 -30.56
CA ASN A 2 7.04 -8.97 -29.11
C ASN A 2 7.98 -7.85 -28.67
N ASN A 3 7.66 -7.11 -27.61
CA ASN A 3 8.58 -6.13 -27.04
C ASN A 3 8.84 -6.43 -25.55
N PRO A 4 9.57 -7.51 -25.22
CA PRO A 4 9.91 -7.85 -23.82
C PRO A 4 10.66 -6.71 -23.10
N THR A 5 11.32 -5.83 -23.85
CA THR A 5 11.94 -4.58 -23.37
C THR A 5 10.91 -3.55 -22.86
N LEU A 6 9.69 -3.55 -23.40
CA LEU A 6 8.62 -2.63 -23.02
C LEU A 6 8.07 -2.99 -21.63
N ASN A 7 7.69 -4.25 -21.41
CA ASN A 7 7.23 -4.71 -20.10
C ASN A 7 8.31 -4.55 -19.03
N ALA A 8 9.56 -4.89 -19.33
CA ALA A 8 10.67 -4.68 -18.41
C ALA A 8 10.85 -3.18 -18.05
N SER A 9 10.74 -2.27 -19.03
CA SER A 9 10.80 -0.82 -18.78
C SER A 9 9.62 -0.33 -17.93
N SER A 10 8.40 -0.78 -18.23
CA SER A 10 7.20 -0.45 -17.45
C SER A 10 7.31 -0.96 -16.01
N PHE A 11 7.77 -2.19 -15.78
CA PHE A 11 8.07 -2.70 -14.45
C PHE A 11 9.13 -1.87 -13.72
N GLY A 12 10.21 -1.49 -14.42
CA GLY A 12 11.26 -0.64 -13.84
C GLY A 12 10.73 0.71 -13.37
N LYS A 13 9.89 1.35 -14.19
CA LYS A 13 9.23 2.62 -13.83
C LYS A 13 8.27 2.45 -12.65
N PHE A 14 7.44 1.42 -12.68
CA PHE A 14 6.50 1.14 -11.60
C PHE A 14 7.20 0.83 -10.28
N SER A 15 8.25 0.00 -10.31
CA SER A 15 9.05 -0.33 -9.13
C SER A 15 9.71 0.91 -8.52
N ARG A 16 10.25 1.80 -9.37
CA ARG A 16 10.75 3.08 -8.91
C ARG A 16 9.65 3.91 -8.25
N PHE A 17 8.49 4.05 -8.89
CA PHE A 17 7.35 4.77 -8.32
C PHE A 17 6.96 4.23 -6.93
N VAL A 18 6.84 2.90 -6.78
CA VAL A 18 6.52 2.25 -5.49
C VAL A 18 7.60 2.54 -4.45
N SER A 19 8.88 2.48 -4.82
CA SER A 19 9.98 2.81 -3.90
C SER A 19 9.95 4.26 -3.40
N GLU A 20 9.49 5.19 -4.24
CA GLU A 20 9.33 6.61 -3.90
C GLU A 20 8.12 6.88 -2.98
N GLN A 21 7.19 5.91 -2.82
CA GLN A 21 6.02 6.07 -1.94
C GLN A 21 6.38 6.04 -0.46
N LYS A 22 7.41 5.31 -0.02
CA LYS A 22 7.76 5.16 1.40
C LYS A 22 7.89 6.51 2.16
N PRO A 23 8.70 7.49 1.69
CA PRO A 23 8.78 8.79 2.35
C PRO A 23 7.48 9.59 2.26
N ILE A 24 6.69 9.42 1.19
CA ILE A 24 5.39 10.10 1.02
C ILE A 24 4.38 9.58 2.04
N MET A 25 4.29 8.25 2.19
CA MET A 25 3.44 7.58 3.17
C MET A 25 3.75 8.01 4.59
N LYS A 26 5.06 8.07 4.95
CA LYS A 26 5.49 8.53 6.26
C LYS A 26 4.99 9.95 6.55
N LYS A 27 5.22 10.87 5.60
CA LYS A 27 4.78 12.26 5.73
C LYS A 27 3.26 12.37 5.85
N HIS A 28 2.53 11.61 5.04
CA HIS A 28 1.06 11.59 5.08
C HIS A 28 0.55 11.07 6.43
N TYR A 29 1.15 9.99 6.94
CA TYR A 29 0.83 9.46 8.26
C TYR A 29 1.09 10.48 9.38
N ASP A 30 2.26 11.13 9.37
CA ASP A 30 2.60 12.17 10.34
C ASP A 30 1.58 13.33 10.34
N GLN A 31 1.10 13.72 9.16
CA GLN A 31 0.09 14.76 9.00
C GLN A 31 -1.27 14.33 9.55
N LEU A 32 -1.72 13.11 9.26
CA LEU A 32 -2.98 12.57 9.79
C LEU A 32 -2.95 12.43 11.30
N LEU A 33 -1.84 11.91 11.86
CA LEU A 33 -1.69 11.78 13.30
C LEU A 33 -1.71 13.15 13.99
N ALA A 34 -0.99 14.14 13.46
CA ALA A 34 -1.03 15.50 14.00
C ALA A 34 -2.43 16.12 13.93
N HIS A 35 -3.13 15.91 12.81
CA HIS A 35 -4.51 16.35 12.62
C HIS A 35 -5.43 15.73 13.69
N ASP A 36 -5.41 14.41 13.85
CA ASP A 36 -6.24 13.69 14.83
C ASP A 36 -5.96 14.15 16.26
N LEU A 37 -4.69 14.28 16.63
CA LEU A 37 -4.30 14.72 17.98
C LEU A 37 -4.77 16.15 18.26
N SER A 38 -4.66 17.06 17.28
CA SER A 38 -5.15 18.44 17.43
C SER A 38 -6.67 18.55 17.55
N HIS A 39 -7.41 17.60 16.97
CA HIS A 39 -8.88 17.52 17.06
C HIS A 39 -9.38 16.58 18.15
N GLN A 40 -8.49 16.07 19.01
CA GLN A 40 -8.80 15.11 20.08
C GLN A 40 -9.44 13.81 19.56
N GLN A 41 -9.17 13.43 18.31
CA GLN A 41 -9.66 12.21 17.66
C GLN A 41 -8.65 11.05 17.81
N TRP A 42 -8.12 10.84 19.01
CA TRP A 42 -7.08 9.85 19.28
C TRP A 42 -7.60 8.41 19.19
N ASP A 43 -8.87 8.17 19.50
CA ASP A 43 -9.45 6.83 19.52
C ASP A 43 -9.46 6.20 18.11
N GLY A 44 -8.82 5.03 17.99
CA GLY A 44 -8.64 4.30 16.74
C GLY A 44 -7.74 5.00 15.71
N CYS A 45 -6.96 6.02 16.11
CA CYS A 45 -6.19 6.82 15.17
C CYS A 45 -5.09 6.02 14.48
N PHE A 46 -4.48 5.06 15.17
CA PHE A 46 -3.49 4.15 14.60
C PHE A 46 -4.04 3.40 13.38
N GLN A 47 -5.13 2.64 13.56
CA GLN A 47 -5.77 1.89 12.48
C GLN A 47 -6.27 2.80 11.37
N ARG A 48 -7.03 3.84 11.71
CA ARG A 48 -7.65 4.74 10.73
C ARG A 48 -6.60 5.38 9.82
N ASN A 49 -5.52 5.88 10.39
CA ASN A 49 -4.49 6.59 9.62
C ASN A 49 -3.67 5.63 8.75
N ILE A 50 -3.40 4.41 9.22
CA ILE A 50 -2.78 3.35 8.41
C ILE A 50 -3.65 3.05 7.17
N LEU A 51 -4.95 2.83 7.38
CA LEU A 51 -5.87 2.47 6.30
C LEU A 51 -6.04 3.60 5.28
N ILE A 52 -6.11 4.86 5.73
CA ILE A 52 -6.14 6.03 4.83
C ILE A 52 -4.88 6.08 3.97
N VAL A 53 -3.70 6.00 4.59
CA VAL A 53 -2.42 6.09 3.86
C VAL A 53 -2.31 4.96 2.83
N LEU A 54 -2.60 3.72 3.23
CA LEU A 54 -2.51 2.57 2.33
C LEU A 54 -3.50 2.62 1.19
N LYS A 55 -4.76 3.01 1.47
CA LYS A 55 -5.77 3.19 0.43
C LYS A 55 -5.31 4.22 -0.61
N THR A 56 -4.86 5.40 -0.17
CA THR A 56 -4.35 6.43 -1.07
C THR A 56 -3.12 5.95 -1.86
N THR A 57 -2.20 5.21 -1.24
CA THR A 57 -1.03 4.66 -1.94
C THR A 57 -1.42 3.65 -3.01
N TYR A 58 -2.36 2.75 -2.74
CA TYR A 58 -2.85 1.79 -3.72
C TYR A 58 -3.62 2.45 -4.87
N GLU A 59 -4.47 3.44 -4.57
CA GLU A 59 -5.17 4.24 -5.58
C GLU A 59 -4.18 4.95 -6.52
N ASN A 60 -3.14 5.59 -5.95
CA ASN A 60 -2.10 6.25 -6.73
C ASN A 60 -1.27 5.26 -7.55
N ALA A 61 -0.95 4.10 -7.00
CA ALA A 61 -0.25 3.04 -7.73
C ALA A 61 -1.10 2.52 -8.89
N LEU A 62 -2.41 2.35 -8.71
CA LEU A 62 -3.29 1.95 -9.80
C LEU A 62 -3.38 3.02 -10.90
N ILE A 63 -3.41 4.30 -10.53
CA ILE A 63 -3.35 5.42 -11.48
C ILE A 63 -2.04 5.35 -12.29
N GLU A 64 -0.89 5.26 -11.61
CA GLU A 64 0.42 5.17 -12.27
C GLU A 64 0.48 3.95 -13.21
N LEU A 65 0.05 2.78 -12.74
CA LEU A 65 0.00 1.56 -13.53
C LEU A 65 -0.72 1.78 -14.87
N LYS A 66 -1.88 2.43 -14.84
CA LYS A 66 -2.70 2.70 -16.04
C LYS A 66 -2.04 3.65 -17.04
N THR A 67 -1.00 4.39 -16.64
CA THR A 67 -0.23 5.25 -17.56
C THR A 67 0.92 4.51 -18.26
N LEU A 68 1.30 3.35 -17.75
CA LEU A 68 2.47 2.63 -18.24
C LEU A 68 2.11 1.75 -19.44
N PRO A 69 2.93 1.74 -20.49
CA PRO A 69 2.65 0.97 -21.69
C PRO A 69 3.03 -0.49 -21.45
N PHE A 70 2.15 -1.28 -20.83
CA PHE A 70 2.33 -2.73 -20.76
C PHE A 70 1.92 -3.38 -22.10
N ASP A 71 2.68 -4.39 -22.54
CA ASP A 71 2.30 -5.28 -23.61
C ASP A 71 1.46 -6.42 -23.03
N HIS A 72 0.16 -6.37 -23.31
CA HIS A 72 -0.83 -7.32 -22.82
C HIS A 72 -0.97 -8.56 -23.72
N SER A 73 -0.45 -8.50 -24.96
CA SER A 73 -0.69 -9.51 -26.01
C SER A 73 -0.14 -10.89 -25.66
N THR A 74 0.91 -10.95 -24.83
CA THR A 74 1.59 -12.18 -24.42
C THR A 74 1.29 -12.60 -22.98
N SER A 75 0.36 -11.91 -22.29
CA SER A 75 0.03 -12.23 -20.90
C SER A 75 -0.70 -13.58 -20.81
N ILE A 76 -0.05 -14.55 -20.17
CA ILE A 76 -0.67 -15.84 -19.88
C ILE A 76 -1.61 -15.66 -18.69
N VAL A 77 -2.84 -16.17 -18.84
CA VAL A 77 -3.84 -16.18 -17.76
C VAL A 77 -3.91 -17.59 -17.19
N ASN A 78 -3.59 -17.72 -15.91
CA ASN A 78 -3.70 -18.98 -15.17
C ASN A 78 -4.69 -18.80 -14.03
N GLN A 79 -5.77 -19.60 -14.04
CA GLN A 79 -6.83 -19.56 -13.04
C GLN A 79 -7.44 -18.15 -12.84
N GLY A 80 -7.60 -17.40 -13.93
CA GLY A 80 -8.16 -16.04 -13.90
C GLY A 80 -7.18 -14.95 -13.47
N LEU A 81 -5.91 -15.29 -13.19
CA LEU A 81 -4.85 -14.31 -12.89
C LEU A 81 -3.91 -14.16 -14.08
N ALA A 82 -3.71 -12.92 -14.53
CA ALA A 82 -2.66 -12.59 -15.50
C ALA A 82 -1.28 -12.72 -14.83
N ASP A 83 -0.28 -13.25 -15.53
CA ASP A 83 1.08 -13.36 -14.99
C ASP A 83 1.73 -11.97 -14.76
N LEU A 84 1.30 -10.95 -15.51
CA LEU A 84 1.65 -9.55 -15.24
C LEU A 84 1.16 -9.09 -13.86
N THR A 85 -0.04 -9.51 -13.43
CA THR A 85 -0.57 -9.20 -12.09
C THR A 85 0.38 -9.70 -11.02
N LYS A 86 0.80 -10.97 -11.08
CA LYS A 86 1.70 -11.58 -10.09
C LYS A 86 3.03 -10.84 -10.02
N SER A 87 3.61 -10.56 -11.18
CA SER A 87 4.90 -9.86 -11.30
C SER A 87 4.81 -8.44 -10.75
N LEU A 88 3.68 -7.75 -10.96
CA LEU A 88 3.47 -6.41 -10.44
C LEU A 88 3.27 -6.39 -8.93
N LEU A 89 2.52 -7.34 -8.38
CA LEU A 89 2.28 -7.44 -6.94
C LEU A 89 3.57 -7.72 -6.15
N ALA A 90 4.50 -8.51 -6.71
CA ALA A 90 5.80 -8.78 -6.10
C ALA A 90 6.66 -7.52 -5.88
N VAL A 91 6.38 -6.41 -6.58
CA VAL A 91 7.04 -5.11 -6.35
C VAL A 91 6.76 -4.57 -4.94
N PHE A 92 5.69 -5.00 -4.29
CA PHE A 92 5.31 -4.59 -2.94
C PHE A 92 5.81 -5.54 -1.84
N ASP A 93 6.65 -6.53 -2.16
CA ASP A 93 7.18 -7.45 -1.15
C ASP A 93 7.90 -6.68 -0.02
N GLY A 94 7.49 -6.93 1.23
CA GLY A 94 8.01 -6.25 2.43
C GLY A 94 7.52 -4.81 2.64
N PHE A 95 6.85 -4.21 1.66
CA PHE A 95 6.45 -2.80 1.68
C PHE A 95 5.56 -2.43 2.87
N ILE A 96 4.57 -3.27 3.15
CA ILE A 96 3.60 -3.07 4.24
C ILE A 96 4.22 -3.29 5.61
N ASP A 97 5.05 -4.30 5.76
CA ASP A 97 5.71 -4.58 7.04
C ASP A 97 6.67 -3.45 7.42
N GLU A 98 7.44 -2.94 6.46
CA GLU A 98 8.30 -1.77 6.70
C GLU A 98 7.49 -0.52 7.09
N PHE A 99 6.35 -0.27 6.44
CA PHE A 99 5.47 0.84 6.80
C PHE A 99 4.91 0.68 8.22
N LEU A 100 4.41 -0.50 8.57
CA LEU A 100 3.89 -0.80 9.89
C LEU A 100 4.96 -0.64 10.98
N LEU A 101 6.19 -1.08 10.73
CA LEU A 101 7.30 -0.89 11.67
C LEU A 101 7.54 0.60 11.97
N MET A 102 7.57 1.45 10.93
CA MET A 102 7.71 2.90 11.12
C MET A 102 6.55 3.50 11.93
N VAL A 103 5.31 3.09 11.63
CA VAL A 103 4.12 3.63 12.29
C VAL A 103 4.06 3.20 13.76
N VAL A 104 4.40 1.95 14.06
CA VAL A 104 4.50 1.46 15.46
C VAL A 104 5.57 2.20 16.23
N ASP A 105 6.75 2.41 15.63
CA ASP A 105 7.84 3.18 16.25
C ASP A 105 7.40 4.62 16.54
N LYS A 106 6.71 5.26 15.60
CA LYS A 106 6.16 6.61 15.77
C LYS A 106 5.18 6.68 16.95
N HIS A 107 4.30 5.69 17.10
CA HIS A 107 3.36 5.65 18.20
C HIS A 107 4.08 5.49 19.54
N ARG A 108 5.00 4.54 19.64
CA ARG A 108 5.76 4.23 20.87
C ARG A 108 6.66 5.36 21.36
N THR A 109 7.04 6.27 20.48
CA THR A 109 7.92 7.41 20.78
C THR A 109 7.16 8.73 20.92
N SER A 110 5.85 8.75 20.69
CA SER A 110 5.03 9.96 20.74
C SER A 110 4.58 10.31 22.15
N CYS A 111 5.14 11.39 22.72
CA CYS A 111 4.70 11.92 24.01
C CYS A 111 3.21 12.30 24.01
N ALA A 112 2.67 12.76 22.87
CA ALA A 112 1.27 13.14 22.73
C ALA A 112 0.30 11.95 22.87
N LEU A 113 0.80 10.73 22.64
CA LEU A 113 0.02 9.51 22.80
C LEU A 113 0.18 8.88 24.19
N SER A 114 1.11 9.34 25.03
CA SER A 114 1.46 8.68 26.30
C SER A 114 0.29 8.46 27.27
N ASN A 115 -0.78 9.26 27.18
CA ASN A 115 -2.00 9.13 27.97
C ASN A 115 -3.03 8.12 27.40
N PHE A 116 -2.78 7.57 26.21
CA PHE A 116 -3.64 6.64 25.49
C PHE A 116 -2.87 5.32 25.27
N PRO A 117 -2.85 4.41 26.26
CA PRO A 117 -1.93 3.27 26.27
C PRO A 117 -2.09 2.35 25.05
N ASP A 118 -3.32 2.12 24.61
CA ASP A 118 -3.63 1.25 23.46
C ASP A 118 -3.13 1.86 22.13
N GLU A 119 -3.20 3.18 22.00
CA GLU A 119 -2.67 3.91 20.84
C GLU A 119 -1.15 4.10 20.93
N HIS A 120 -0.61 4.35 22.12
CA HIS A 120 0.83 4.56 22.35
C HIS A 120 1.63 3.27 22.19
N LYS A 121 1.07 2.14 22.63
CA LYS A 121 1.69 0.82 22.55
C LYS A 121 0.67 -0.20 22.02
N PRO A 122 0.35 -0.16 20.72
CA PRO A 122 -0.55 -1.12 20.11
C PRO A 122 -0.09 -2.54 20.41
N ASP A 123 -0.99 -3.34 20.99
CA ASP A 123 -0.73 -4.73 21.34
C ASP A 123 -0.88 -5.66 20.12
N GLN A 124 -0.61 -6.95 20.32
CA GLN A 124 -0.68 -7.92 19.22
C GLN A 124 -2.11 -8.13 18.71
N VAL A 125 -3.12 -7.99 19.58
CA VAL A 125 -4.53 -8.15 19.20
C VAL A 125 -4.93 -7.00 18.27
N TYR A 126 -4.60 -5.77 18.66
CA TYR A 126 -4.88 -4.58 17.85
C TYR A 126 -4.13 -4.62 16.52
N LEU A 127 -2.84 -4.96 16.53
CA LEU A 127 -2.04 -5.13 15.30
C LEU A 127 -2.61 -6.21 14.38
N SER A 128 -3.12 -7.32 14.93
CA SER A 128 -3.74 -8.39 14.14
C SER A 128 -5.05 -7.94 13.49
N ALA A 129 -5.87 -7.15 14.19
CA ALA A 129 -7.08 -6.56 13.62
C ALA A 129 -6.73 -5.61 12.46
N VAL A 130 -5.76 -4.72 12.67
CA VAL A 130 -5.26 -3.80 11.64
C VAL A 130 -4.73 -4.56 10.42
N ARG A 131 -3.93 -5.62 10.63
CA ARG A 131 -3.42 -6.46 9.52
C ARG A 131 -4.53 -7.13 8.72
N SER A 132 -5.64 -7.49 9.36
CA SER A 132 -6.78 -8.08 8.67
C SER A 132 -7.46 -7.06 7.74
N ASP A 133 -7.60 -5.81 8.17
CA ASP A 133 -8.13 -4.73 7.33
C ASP A 133 -7.17 -4.34 6.20
N ILE A 134 -5.87 -4.36 6.47
CA ILE A 134 -4.85 -4.16 5.42
C ILE A 134 -4.94 -5.27 4.37
N ALA A 135 -5.13 -6.53 4.79
CA ALA A 135 -5.30 -7.64 3.86
C ALA A 135 -6.54 -7.46 2.96
N LEU A 136 -7.62 -6.86 3.47
CA LEU A 136 -8.78 -6.51 2.67
C LEU A 136 -8.45 -5.43 1.61
N LEU A 137 -7.75 -4.35 1.99
CA LEU A 137 -7.30 -3.32 1.04
C LEU A 137 -6.38 -3.91 -0.03
N TRP A 138 -5.42 -4.74 0.38
CA TRP A 138 -4.49 -5.42 -0.52
C TRP A 138 -5.21 -6.33 -1.51
N ARG A 139 -6.18 -7.12 -1.04
CA ARG A 139 -6.97 -8.00 -1.90
C ARG A 139 -7.73 -7.21 -2.96
N ASN A 140 -8.38 -6.11 -2.57
CA ASN A 140 -9.12 -5.27 -3.52
C ASN A 140 -8.18 -4.67 -4.57
N PHE A 141 -7.04 -4.12 -4.15
CA PHE A 141 -6.01 -3.60 -5.05
C PHE A 141 -5.51 -4.66 -6.04
N ALA A 142 -5.22 -5.88 -5.56
CA ALA A 142 -4.78 -6.98 -6.40
C ALA A 142 -5.85 -7.38 -7.45
N LEU A 143 -7.12 -7.37 -7.07
CA LEU A 143 -8.23 -7.62 -8.00
C LEU A 143 -8.36 -6.52 -9.05
N GLU A 144 -8.18 -5.25 -8.67
CA GLU A 144 -8.24 -4.11 -9.60
C GLU A 144 -7.08 -4.13 -10.61
N ILE A 145 -5.86 -4.46 -10.16
CA ILE A 145 -4.72 -4.68 -11.07
C ILE A 145 -5.04 -5.80 -12.06
N ASN A 146 -5.57 -6.92 -11.56
CA ASN A 146 -5.86 -8.06 -12.41
C ASN A 146 -6.96 -7.75 -13.42
N ALA A 147 -8.03 -7.06 -13.00
CA ALA A 147 -9.09 -6.61 -13.88
C ALA A 147 -8.52 -5.73 -15.00
N TYR A 148 -7.69 -4.74 -14.67
CA TYR A 148 -7.02 -3.90 -15.65
C TYR A 148 -6.23 -4.71 -16.69
N PHE A 149 -5.40 -5.66 -16.24
CA PHE A 149 -4.62 -6.48 -17.17
C PHE A 149 -5.45 -7.43 -18.03
N LEU A 150 -6.61 -7.88 -17.55
CA LEU A 150 -7.54 -8.72 -18.32
C LEU A 150 -8.35 -7.92 -19.33
N GLU A 151 -8.75 -6.69 -18.99
CA GLU A 151 -9.53 -5.79 -19.85
C GLU A 151 -8.71 -5.16 -20.98
N CYS A 152 -7.42 -4.89 -20.74
CA CYS A 152 -6.51 -4.30 -21.73
C CYS A 152 -5.82 -5.32 -22.64
N ARG A 153 -6.16 -6.60 -22.53
CA ARG A 153 -5.66 -7.67 -23.39
C ARG A 153 -6.33 -7.65 -24.76
#